data_AF-A0A7V2LWJ6-F1
#
_entry.id   AF-A0A7V2LWJ6-F1
#
_cell.length_a   1.000
_cell.length_b   1.000
_cell.length_c   1.000
_cell.angle_alpha   90.00
_cell.angle_beta   90.00
_cell.angle_gamma   90.00
#
_symmetry.space_group_name_H-M   'P 1'
#
loop_
_entity.id
_entity.type
_entity.pdbx_description
1 polymer ?
#
loop_
_entity_poly.entity_id
_entity_poly.type
_entity_poly.pdbx_seq_one_letter_code
_entity_poly.pdbx_strand_id
1 'polypeptide(L)'
;MPLLDEKRLHLINRRVYRDFPEFRGARPIVRRLRTAREGQPPRVLLLYRRRVTTADGKRLTRMVRVLATPKGKILKITTSK
;
A
#
# COMPACT_ATOMS: atom_id res chain seq x y z
N MET A 1 5.88 13.25 14.71
CA MET A 1 6.25 11.85 14.41
C MET A 1 5.79 11.45 13.01
N PRO A 2 6.70 11.07 12.09
CA PRO A 2 6.33 10.55 10.77
C PRO A 2 5.44 9.31 10.88
N LEU A 3 4.51 9.13 9.94
CA LEU A 3 3.55 8.01 9.95
C LEU A 3 4.25 6.65 9.76
N LEU A 4 5.36 6.67 9.01
CA LEU A 4 6.21 5.54 8.67
C LEU A 4 7.60 6.11 8.29
N ASP A 5 8.67 5.45 8.70
CA ASP A 5 10.05 5.82 8.34
C ASP A 5 10.36 5.52 6.87
N GLU A 6 11.21 6.32 6.22
CA GLU A 6 11.54 6.17 4.80
C GLU A 6 12.22 4.84 4.48
N LYS A 7 13.08 4.32 5.36
CA LYS A 7 13.72 3.01 5.17
C LYS A 7 12.68 1.90 5.19
N ARG A 8 11.72 1.99 6.11
CA ARG A 8 10.60 1.02 6.23
C ARG A 8 9.67 1.11 5.03
N LEU A 9 9.35 2.31 4.57
CA LEU A 9 8.57 2.52 3.36
C LEU A 9 9.27 1.91 2.14
N HIS A 10 10.58 2.09 2.01
CA HIS A 10 11.36 1.49 0.92
C HIS A 10 11.30 -0.04 0.93
N LEU A 11 11.41 -0.68 2.11
CA LEU A 11 11.27 -2.13 2.24
C LEU A 11 9.88 -2.63 1.84
N ILE A 12 8.82 -1.93 2.25
CA ILE A 12 7.45 -2.26 1.84
C ILE A 12 7.29 -2.08 0.33
N ASN A 13 7.80 -0.99 -0.25
CA ASN A 13 7.75 -0.75 -1.69
C ASN A 13 8.43 -1.87 -2.47
N ARG A 14 9.64 -2.29 -2.06
CA ARG A 14 10.36 -3.39 -2.70
C ARG A 14 9.54 -4.69 -2.69
N ARG A 15 8.88 -4.99 -1.56
CA ARG A 15 8.00 -6.17 -1.45
C ARG A 15 6.80 -6.04 -2.40
N VAL A 16 6.14 -4.89 -2.40
CA VAL A 16 4.96 -4.65 -3.25
C VAL A 16 5.31 -4.71 -4.73
N TYR A 17 6.42 -4.11 -5.16
CA TYR A 17 6.83 -4.12 -6.57
C TYR A 17 7.31 -5.47 -7.07
N ARG A 18 7.64 -6.38 -6.16
CA ARG A 18 7.98 -7.75 -6.51
C ARG A 18 6.73 -8.59 -6.70
N ASP A 19 5.75 -8.44 -5.80
CA ASP A 19 4.51 -9.21 -5.84
C ASP A 19 3.50 -8.61 -6.86
N PHE A 20 3.59 -7.30 -7.12
CA PHE A 20 2.78 -6.53 -8.07
C PHE A 20 3.68 -5.63 -8.95
N PRO A 21 4.39 -6.20 -9.94
CA PRO A 21 5.33 -5.47 -10.78
C PRO A 21 4.67 -4.33 -11.56
N GLU A 22 3.37 -4.40 -11.82
CA GLU A 22 2.61 -3.33 -12.42
C GLU A 22 2.51 -2.10 -11.53
N PHE A 23 2.95 -2.10 -10.26
CA PHE A 23 3.04 -0.89 -9.44
C PHE A 23 4.47 -0.38 -9.26
N ARG A 24 5.48 -0.98 -9.93
CA ARG A 24 6.87 -0.55 -9.83
C ARG A 24 7.02 0.94 -10.18
N GLY A 25 7.66 1.69 -9.27
CA GLY A 25 7.85 3.14 -9.38
C GLY A 25 6.67 3.99 -8.91
N ALA A 26 5.51 3.38 -8.61
CA ALA A 26 4.36 4.12 -8.06
C ALA A 26 4.61 4.48 -6.59
N ARG A 27 4.55 5.77 -6.27
CA ARG A 27 4.63 6.25 -4.88
C ARG A 27 3.28 5.99 -4.18
N PRO A 28 3.25 5.20 -3.09
CA PRO A 28 2.01 4.98 -2.37
C PRO A 28 1.60 6.22 -1.57
N ILE A 29 0.30 6.40 -1.43
CA ILE A 29 -0.25 7.35 -0.47
C ILE A 29 -0.25 6.68 0.90
N VAL A 30 0.49 7.24 1.85
CA VAL A 30 0.58 6.73 3.23
C VAL A 30 -0.46 7.42 4.09
N ARG A 31 -1.36 6.65 4.72
CA ARG A 31 -2.40 7.14 5.62
C ARG A 31 -2.30 6.45 6.97
N ARG A 32 -2.47 7.19 8.07
CA ARG A 32 -2.73 6.58 9.38
C ARG A 32 -4.13 6.02 9.39
N LEU A 33 -4.27 4.75 9.75
CA LEU A 33 -5.56 4.14 10.02
C LEU A 33 -5.76 4.20 11.53
N ARG A 34 -6.64 5.10 11.98
CA ARG A 34 -7.15 5.08 13.35
C ARG A 34 -7.99 3.82 13.47
N THR A 35 -7.49 2.82 14.18
CA THR A 35 -8.27 1.62 14.48
C THR A 35 -9.42 2.03 15.39
N ALA A 36 -10.66 1.75 14.97
CA ALA A 36 -11.88 2.13 15.69
C ALA A 36 -12.05 1.44 17.06
N ARG A 37 -11.15 0.52 17.42
CA ARG A 37 -11.15 -0.18 18.72
C ARG A 37 -10.03 0.36 19.59
N GLU A 38 -10.43 0.84 20.76
CA GLU A 38 -9.53 1.21 21.84
C GLU A 38 -8.56 0.05 22.15
N GLY A 39 -7.28 0.34 22.35
CA GLY A 39 -6.24 -0.65 22.65
C GLY A 39 -5.57 -1.34 21.46
N GLN A 40 -5.98 -1.10 20.21
CA GLN A 40 -5.24 -1.64 19.06
C GLN A 40 -4.00 -0.80 18.70
N PRO A 41 -2.88 -1.44 18.31
CA PRO A 41 -1.70 -0.73 17.89
C PRO A 41 -1.98 0.09 16.64
N PRO A 42 -1.40 1.30 16.51
CA PRO A 42 -1.59 2.15 15.34
C PRO A 42 -1.21 1.40 14.07
N ARG A 43 -1.99 1.59 13.01
CA ARG A 43 -1.74 0.99 11.70
C ARG A 43 -1.56 2.07 10.65
N VAL A 44 -0.81 1.73 9.61
CA VAL A 44 -0.58 2.57 8.43
C VAL A 44 -1.10 1.84 7.21
N LEU A 45 -1.85 2.55 6.38
CA LEU A 45 -2.37 2.09 5.11
C LEU A 45 -1.54 2.73 4.00
N LEU A 46 -0.90 1.92 3.17
CA LEU A 46 -0.25 2.34 1.94
C LEU A 46 -1.16 2.01 0.77
N LEU A 47 -1.54 3.04 0.02
CA LEU A 47 -2.43 2.90 -1.14
C LEU A 47 -1.64 3.14 -2.42
N TYR A 48 -1.48 2.10 -3.23
CA TYR A 48 -0.93 2.17 -4.57
C TYR A 48 -2.10 2.22 -5.55
N ARG A 49 -2.08 3.18 -6.48
CA ARG A 49 -3.10 3.32 -7.52
C ARG A 49 -2.41 3.40 -8.86
N ARG A 50 -2.89 2.62 -9.83
CA ARG A 50 -2.43 2.72 -11.21
C ARG A 50 -3.62 2.54 -12.15
N ARG A 51 -3.66 3.36 -13.20
CA ARG A 51 -4.56 3.14 -14.32
C ARG A 51 -3.87 2.19 -15.30
N VAL A 52 -4.56 1.11 -15.65
CA VAL A 52 -4.12 0.16 -16.65
C VAL A 52 -5.13 0.15 -17.79
N THR A 53 -4.63 0.04 -19.01
CA THR A 53 -5.49 -0.17 -20.19
C THR A 53 -5.57 -1.67 -20.41
N THR A 54 -6.79 -2.21 -20.47
CA THR A 54 -7.01 -3.63 -20.78
C THR A 54 -6.87 -3.87 -22.28
N ALA A 55 -6.78 -5.14 -22.69
CA ALA A 55 -6.67 -5.52 -24.10
C ALA A 55 -7.82 -4.94 -24.94
N ASP A 56 -9.02 -4.83 -24.37
CA ASP A 56 -10.21 -4.24 -25.01
C ASP A 56 -10.22 -2.69 -25.04
N GLY A 57 -9.10 -2.03 -24.73
CA GLY A 57 -8.98 -0.57 -24.73
C GLY A 57 -9.65 0.15 -23.55
N LYS A 58 -10.28 -0.59 -22.62
CA LYS A 58 -10.91 -0.01 -21.43
C LYS A 58 -9.86 0.36 -20.38
N ARG A 59 -10.06 1.51 -19.72
CA ARG A 59 -9.19 1.96 -18.63
C ARG A 59 -9.74 1.46 -17.30
N LEU A 60 -8.98 0.62 -16.60
CA LEU A 60 -9.32 0.14 -15.27
C LEU A 60 -8.35 0.72 -14.24
N THR A 61 -8.87 1.11 -13.08
CA THR A 61 -8.03 1.56 -11.96
C THR A 61 -7.72 0.37 -11.06
N ARG A 62 -6.50 -0.14 -11.12
CA ARG A 62 -6.01 -1.13 -10.16
C ARG A 62 -5.52 -0.43 -8.91
N MET A 63 -5.79 -1.05 -7.77
CA MET A 63 -5.33 -0.56 -6.47
C MET A 63 -4.77 -1.70 -5.63
N VAL A 64 -3.61 -1.45 -5.01
CA VAL A 64 -3.06 -2.30 -3.93
C VAL A 64 -3.14 -1.52 -2.64
N ARG A 65 -3.73 -2.12 -1.62
CA ARG A 65 -3.83 -1.60 -0.26
C ARG A 65 -2.97 -2.46 0.64
N VAL A 66 -1.96 -1.87 1.25
CA VAL A 66 -1.09 -2.54 2.20
C VAL A 66 -1.34 -1.98 3.58
N LEU A 67 -1.86 -2.81 4.47
CA LEU A 67 -1.96 -2.51 5.88
C LEU A 67 -0.67 -2.95 6.55
N ALA A 68 0.01 -2.02 7.21
CA ALA A 68 1.26 -2.25 7.92
C ALA A 68 1.24 -1.63 9.31
N THR A 69 2.19 -2.00 10.15
CA THR A 69 2.49 -1.30 11.40
C THR A 69 3.45 -0.13 11.15
N PRO A 70 3.56 0.86 12.05
CA PRO A 70 4.58 1.91 11.98
C PRO A 70 6.02 1.38 12.02
N LYS A 71 6.21 0.13 12.48
CA LYS A 71 7.48 -0.59 12.45
C LYS A 71 7.81 -1.20 11.08
N GLY A 72 6.91 -1.08 10.10
CA GLY A 72 7.11 -1.57 8.73
C GLY A 72 6.67 -3.03 8.51
N LYS A 73 6.08 -3.68 9.52
CA LYS A 73 5.55 -5.04 9.37
C LYS A 73 4.26 -5.01 8.58
N ILE A 74 4.21 -5.70 7.43
CA ILE A 74 2.99 -5.87 6.65
C ILE A 74 2.05 -6.81 7.40
N LEU A 75 0.82 -6.36 7.61
CA LEU A 75 -0.26 -7.12 8.26
C LEU A 75 -1.21 -7.75 7.24
N LYS A 76 -1.55 -7.00 6.18
CA LYS A 76 -2.48 -7.46 5.15
C LYS A 76 -2.20 -6.74 3.84
N ILE A 77 -2.35 -7.43 2.72
CA ILE A 77 -2.37 -6.83 1.39
C ILE A 77 -3.72 -7.18 0.75
N THR A 78 -4.39 -6.18 0.19
CA THR A 78 -5.61 -6.39 -0.60
C THR A 78 -5.50 -5.67 -1.93
N THR A 79 -6.08 -6.27 -2.97
CA THR A 79 -6.10 -5.71 -4.31
C THR A 79 -7.53 -5.54 -4.79
N SER A 80 -7.79 -4.47 -5.54
CA SER A 80 -8.99 -4.42 -6.38
C SER A 80 -8.74 -5.27 -7.63
N LYS A 81 -9.63 -6.21 -7.93
CA LYS A 81 -9.72 -6.82 -9.24
C LYS A 81 -10.38 -5.85 -10.22
#